data_AF-A0A1C6MQ22-F1
#
_entry.id   AF-A0A1C6MQ22-F1
#
_cell.length_a   1.000
_cell.length_b   1.000
_cell.length_c   1.000
_cell.angle_alpha   90.00
_cell.angle_beta   90.00
_cell.angle_gamma   90.00
#
_symmetry.space_group_name_H-M   'P 1'
#
loop_
_entity.id
_entity.type
_entity.pdbx_description
1 polymer ?
#
loop_
_entity_poly.entity_id
_entity_poly.type
_entity_poly.pdbx_seq_one_letter_code
_entity_poly.pdbx_strand_id
1 'polypeptide(L)'
;MQTSSLLRAAFGAAFVLLALPAMAEIYRAEGMASLEVGRVAARQAAIEDALRQIAITHQGALQGSSEVNNGAVTAESLMVGPVSLPGKTRVISETQRAGMLIVTVEHDTDPPGNTAAPAPNEGGVAAASCQRAALPPGRFLARRLLASYFPLQQPMQAGDLGSMASWFPAELVRRLNQQRDVQALDAGNMSLFPDGKVQEPMQAADTVRDIGNREGVQFVLAGRILDTSVTRREPRPILFDHTNEAEQGMYYTGPMSGLLGFSIKQVPVERRLVVEYWLYDALSGGVLLREQVTREARGNVAVDSMHLFDTGTLAKSDYGRLLDQTLTAIAGKLHDTMQCLPFSSRVVRVEGDRIYLSAGALDGLAVRDRLLLYKPRPNSEVKRLDGSVLGVPEQVVGDLEVEQVQPRLAMARLRSSSQKVQVGDWVRFPLRPN
;
A
#
# COMPACT_ATOMS: atom_id res chain seq x y z
N MET A 1 54.52 -51.95 30.47
CA MET A 1 54.43 -51.26 29.16
C MET A 1 52.93 -51.06 28.91
N GLN A 2 52.30 -49.98 29.38
CA GLN A 2 52.32 -48.59 28.89
C GLN A 2 51.73 -48.40 27.48
N THR A 3 50.83 -47.41 27.39
CA THR A 3 50.20 -46.77 26.20
C THR A 3 49.02 -47.55 25.58
N SER A 4 47.87 -46.99 25.20
CA SER A 4 47.31 -45.63 25.29
C SER A 4 45.80 -45.68 24.91
N SER A 5 44.89 -45.89 25.85
CA SER A 5 43.43 -45.77 25.61
C SER A 5 42.87 -44.39 25.97
N LEU A 6 43.68 -43.51 26.59
CA LEU A 6 43.25 -42.19 27.07
C LEU A 6 43.34 -41.06 26.03
N LEU A 7 43.86 -41.31 24.81
CA LEU A 7 44.09 -40.26 23.81
C LEU A 7 42.98 -40.08 22.78
N ARG A 8 41.95 -40.93 22.76
CA ARG A 8 40.78 -40.79 21.85
C ARG A 8 39.54 -40.16 22.49
N ALA A 9 39.50 -40.03 23.81
CA ALA A 9 38.43 -39.33 24.52
C ALA A 9 38.68 -37.81 24.67
N ALA A 10 39.92 -37.35 24.44
CA ALA A 10 40.30 -35.95 24.65
C ALA A 10 40.02 -35.02 23.44
N PHE A 11 39.70 -35.56 22.26
CA PHE A 11 39.42 -34.75 21.06
C PHE A 11 37.92 -34.56 20.75
N GLY A 12 37.03 -35.23 21.47
CA GLY A 12 35.57 -35.05 21.34
C GLY A 12 34.96 -34.04 22.33
N ALA A 13 35.71 -33.60 23.34
CA ALA A 13 35.23 -32.74 24.42
C ALA A 13 35.70 -31.27 24.32
N ALA A 14 36.50 -30.92 23.30
CA ALA A 14 37.06 -29.57 23.14
C ALA A 14 36.38 -28.73 22.03
N PHE A 15 35.26 -29.22 21.45
CA PHE A 15 34.48 -28.50 20.43
C PHE A 15 33.00 -28.36 20.83
N VAL A 16 32.74 -27.95 22.07
CA VAL A 16 31.38 -27.61 22.55
C VAL A 16 31.33 -26.19 23.15
N LEU A 17 32.46 -25.48 23.23
CA LEU A 17 32.52 -24.11 23.74
C LEU A 17 32.88 -23.13 22.63
N LEU A 18 31.89 -22.70 21.85
CA LEU A 18 31.87 -21.39 21.16
C LEU A 18 30.52 -21.12 20.44
N ALA A 19 29.39 -21.62 20.96
CA ALA A 19 28.09 -21.03 20.62
C ALA A 19 27.88 -19.81 21.53
N LEU A 20 28.41 -18.65 21.13
CA LEU A 20 28.00 -17.38 21.74
C LEU A 20 26.49 -17.23 21.50
N PRO A 21 25.67 -17.04 22.54
CA PRO A 21 24.26 -16.78 22.31
C PRO A 21 24.16 -15.41 21.63
N ALA A 22 23.43 -15.35 20.51
CA ALA A 22 23.06 -14.09 19.88
C ALA A 22 22.14 -13.34 20.86
N MET A 23 22.69 -12.38 21.60
CA MET A 23 21.95 -11.60 22.59
C MET A 23 21.23 -10.46 21.88
N ALA A 24 19.90 -10.41 22.05
CA ALA A 24 19.16 -9.17 21.90
C ALA A 24 19.73 -8.15 22.90
N GLU A 25 20.24 -7.03 22.41
CA GLU A 25 20.80 -5.96 23.22
C GLU A 25 19.77 -4.83 23.39
N ILE A 26 19.67 -4.32 24.61
CA ILE A 26 18.74 -3.24 24.95
C ILE A 26 19.53 -1.94 25.02
N TYR A 27 19.26 -1.02 24.10
CA TYR A 27 19.88 0.30 24.05
C TYR A 27 19.00 1.35 24.73
N ARG A 28 19.62 2.37 25.32
CA ARG A 28 18.92 3.50 25.95
C ARG A 28 19.54 4.83 25.55
N ALA A 29 18.70 5.82 25.26
CA ALA A 29 19.13 7.20 25.02
C ALA A 29 18.07 8.21 25.46
N GLU A 30 18.49 9.46 25.58
CA GLU A 30 17.63 10.61 25.90
C GLU A 30 17.53 11.53 24.70
N GLY A 31 16.30 11.79 24.25
CA GLY A 31 16.04 12.76 23.18
C GLY A 31 15.29 13.97 23.71
N MET A 32 15.44 15.10 23.02
CA MET A 32 14.84 16.37 23.44
C MET A 32 14.15 17.10 22.29
N ALA A 33 13.04 17.78 22.60
CA ALA A 33 12.32 18.60 21.62
C ALA A 33 11.63 19.80 22.26
N SER A 34 11.48 20.88 21.49
CA SER A 34 10.76 22.09 21.91
C SER A 34 9.23 21.83 22.03
N LEU A 35 8.61 22.39 23.07
CA LEU A 35 7.16 22.33 23.30
C LEU A 35 6.35 23.38 22.52
N GLU A 36 6.99 24.26 21.75
CA GLU A 36 6.33 25.36 21.03
C GLU A 36 5.21 24.90 20.09
N VAL A 37 5.44 23.79 19.38
CA VAL A 37 4.46 23.22 18.44
C VAL A 37 3.36 22.45 19.19
N GLY A 38 3.65 21.96 20.39
CA GLY A 38 2.72 21.19 21.21
C GLY A 38 3.33 19.96 21.84
N ARG A 39 2.65 19.40 22.84
CA ARG A 39 3.18 18.28 23.63
C ARG A 39 3.27 17.00 22.80
N VAL A 40 2.30 16.75 21.92
CA VAL A 40 2.26 15.53 21.09
C VAL A 40 3.38 15.57 20.03
N ALA A 41 3.56 16.73 19.38
CA ALA A 41 4.62 16.94 18.40
C ALA A 41 6.02 16.84 19.05
N ALA A 42 6.22 17.50 20.19
CA ALA A 42 7.46 17.43 20.95
C ALA A 42 7.80 16.00 21.36
N ARG A 43 6.80 15.21 21.78
CA ARG A 43 7.01 13.81 22.16
C ARG A 43 7.54 12.98 21.00
N GLN A 44 6.94 13.11 19.82
CA GLN A 44 7.37 12.39 18.63
C GLN A 44 8.80 12.79 18.22
N ALA A 45 9.07 14.09 18.17
CA ALA A 45 10.39 14.61 17.82
C ALA A 45 11.48 14.19 18.82
N ALA A 46 11.16 14.17 20.13
CA ALA A 46 12.10 13.71 21.16
C ALA A 46 12.37 12.20 21.08
N ILE A 47 11.36 11.38 20.75
CA ILE A 47 11.57 9.93 20.54
C ILE A 47 12.45 9.68 19.31
N GLU A 48 12.19 10.38 18.20
CA GLU A 48 13.01 10.28 16.98
C GLU A 48 14.46 10.74 17.22
N ASP A 49 14.65 11.79 18.02
CA ASP A 49 15.97 12.24 18.44
C ASP A 49 16.70 11.19 19.29
N ALA A 50 16.02 10.57 20.27
CA ALA A 50 16.59 9.51 21.09
C ALA A 50 17.00 8.28 20.25
N LEU A 51 16.15 7.85 19.31
CA LEU A 51 16.46 6.75 18.39
C LEU A 51 17.62 7.08 17.45
N ARG A 52 17.71 8.33 16.98
CA ARG A 52 18.85 8.81 16.19
C ARG A 52 20.14 8.74 17.00
N GLN A 53 20.11 9.13 18.27
CA GLN A 53 21.27 9.00 19.16
C GLN A 53 21.68 7.54 19.35
N ILE A 54 20.74 6.62 19.59
CA ILE A 54 21.01 5.16 19.67
C ILE A 54 21.71 4.69 18.39
N ALA A 55 21.22 5.07 17.21
CA ALA A 55 21.85 4.67 15.96
C ALA A 55 23.25 5.26 15.77
N ILE A 56 23.49 6.51 16.22
CA ILE A 56 24.81 7.15 16.15
C ILE A 56 25.80 6.51 17.13
N THR A 57 25.38 6.24 18.37
CA THR A 57 26.28 5.66 19.38
C THR A 57 26.61 4.20 19.10
N HIS A 58 25.75 3.49 18.37
CA HIS A 58 25.87 2.05 18.13
C HIS A 58 26.07 1.66 16.64
N GLN A 59 26.66 2.56 15.82
CA GLN A 59 26.93 2.42 14.37
C GLN A 59 27.64 1.11 13.92
N GLY A 60 28.21 0.33 14.85
CA GLY A 60 28.94 -0.91 14.54
C GLY A 60 28.10 -2.21 14.57
N ALA A 61 26.92 -2.22 15.18
CA ALA A 61 26.08 -3.43 15.33
C ALA A 61 24.74 -3.34 14.57
N LEU A 62 24.32 -2.13 14.20
CA LEU A 62 23.00 -1.85 13.63
C LEU A 62 23.16 -1.48 12.16
N GLN A 63 23.17 -2.49 11.28
CA GLN A 63 23.02 -2.24 9.84
C GLN A 63 21.60 -1.72 9.58
N GLY A 64 21.45 -0.40 9.61
CA GLY A 64 20.28 0.25 9.03
C GLY A 64 20.24 -0.11 7.55
N SER A 65 19.15 -0.74 7.10
CA SER A 65 18.94 -1.05 5.68
C SER A 65 18.76 0.26 4.91
N SER A 66 19.86 0.88 4.50
CA SER A 66 19.83 1.87 3.43
C SER A 66 19.62 1.09 2.13
N GLU A 67 18.55 1.40 1.41
CA GLU A 67 18.21 0.77 0.14
C GLU A 67 19.30 1.08 -0.89
N VAL A 68 20.22 0.13 -1.09
CA VAL A 68 21.29 0.22 -2.09
C VAL A 68 20.69 -0.09 -3.46
N ASN A 69 20.31 0.95 -4.20
CA ASN A 69 20.04 0.82 -5.62
C ASN A 69 21.37 0.89 -6.40
N ASN A 70 21.74 -0.23 -7.03
CA ASN A 70 22.81 -0.39 -8.01
C ASN A 70 24.22 0.11 -7.63
N GLY A 71 24.95 -0.74 -6.90
CA GLY A 71 26.35 -1.06 -7.23
C GLY A 71 27.31 0.11 -7.45
N ALA A 72 27.45 1.01 -6.49
CA ALA A 72 28.66 1.81 -6.29
C ALA A 72 28.66 2.33 -4.85
N VAL A 73 29.54 1.80 -4.01
CA VAL A 73 29.71 2.28 -2.62
C VAL A 73 30.54 3.56 -2.67
N THR A 74 29.88 4.71 -2.77
CA THR A 74 30.51 5.99 -2.42
C THR A 74 30.22 6.27 -0.95
N ALA A 75 31.26 6.14 -0.14
CA ALA A 75 31.29 6.46 1.28
C ALA A 75 31.20 7.97 1.49
N GLU A 76 30.06 8.58 1.21
CA GLU A 76 29.77 9.99 1.50
C GLU A 76 28.28 10.25 1.23
N SER A 77 27.41 9.79 2.13
CA SER A 77 26.05 10.31 2.21
C SER A 77 25.64 10.35 3.67
N LEU A 78 25.86 11.55 4.22
CA LEU A 78 25.37 12.01 5.51
C LEU A 78 23.87 11.66 5.63
N MET A 79 23.50 11.00 6.72
CA MET A 79 22.16 10.47 6.96
C MET A 79 21.11 11.59 7.02
N VAL A 80 20.25 11.69 6.00
CA VAL A 80 19.07 12.58 6.00
C VAL A 80 17.79 11.76 5.78
N GLY A 81 17.68 10.63 6.48
CA GLY A 81 16.50 9.78 6.48
C GLY A 81 16.03 9.49 7.91
N PRO A 82 14.73 9.20 8.12
CA PRO A 82 14.25 8.69 9.40
C PRO A 82 14.98 7.39 9.72
N VAL A 83 15.62 7.34 10.89
CA VAL A 83 16.37 6.17 11.34
C VAL A 83 15.37 5.10 11.77
N SER A 84 15.23 4.04 10.97
CA SER A 84 14.46 2.85 11.35
C SER A 84 15.39 1.79 11.95
N LEU A 85 15.32 1.61 13.27
CA LEU A 85 16.02 0.55 13.97
C LEU A 85 15.09 -0.68 14.10
N PRO A 86 15.51 -1.88 13.67
CA PRO A 86 14.73 -3.10 13.87
C PRO A 86 14.75 -3.48 15.36
N GLY A 87 13.57 -3.63 15.95
CA GLY A 87 13.43 -3.89 17.37
C GLY A 87 12.16 -3.26 17.95
N LYS A 88 12.02 -3.32 19.27
CA LYS A 88 10.88 -2.76 20.00
C LYS A 88 11.30 -1.55 20.82
N THR A 89 10.57 -0.45 20.67
CA THR A 89 10.84 0.81 21.37
C THR A 89 9.86 1.05 22.52
N ARG A 90 10.38 1.40 23.70
CA ARG A 90 9.60 1.74 24.88
C ARG A 90 10.06 3.05 25.50
N VAL A 91 9.13 3.95 25.78
CA VAL A 91 9.40 5.18 26.54
C VAL A 91 9.46 4.86 28.04
N ILE A 92 10.58 5.17 28.69
CA ILE A 92 10.79 4.94 30.13
C ILE A 92 10.31 6.15 30.95
N SER A 93 10.67 7.36 30.53
CA SER A 93 10.37 8.58 31.25
C SER A 93 10.17 9.78 30.32
N GLU A 94 9.30 10.69 30.75
CA GLU A 94 9.04 11.97 30.08
C GLU A 94 9.10 13.08 31.12
N THR A 95 10.02 14.03 30.95
CA THR A 95 10.17 15.18 31.85
C THR A 95 10.11 16.48 31.06
N GLN A 96 9.45 17.50 31.60
CA GLN A 96 9.39 18.83 31.01
C GLN A 96 10.30 19.78 31.77
N ARG A 97 11.25 20.43 31.09
CA ARG A 97 12.17 21.42 31.67
C ARG A 97 12.44 22.54 30.68
N ALA A 98 12.32 23.79 31.14
CA ALA A 98 12.67 24.99 30.37
C ALA A 98 12.05 25.06 28.96
N GLY A 99 10.77 24.66 28.81
CA GLY A 99 10.09 24.68 27.51
C GLY A 99 10.48 23.53 26.57
N MET A 100 11.31 22.58 27.01
CA MET A 100 11.65 21.37 26.29
C MET A 100 11.02 20.13 26.95
N LEU A 101 10.66 19.16 26.12
CA LEU A 101 10.30 17.81 26.53
C LEU A 101 11.52 16.90 26.36
N ILE A 102 11.94 16.27 27.45
CA ILE A 102 13.02 15.29 27.49
C ILE A 102 12.39 13.91 27.63
N VAL A 103 12.71 13.01 26.72
CA VAL A 103 12.16 11.64 26.66
C VAL A 103 13.30 10.64 26.71
N THR A 104 13.25 9.72 27.68
CA THR A 104 14.19 8.61 27.77
C THR A 104 13.56 7.39 27.12
N VAL A 105 14.24 6.83 26.13
CA VAL A 105 13.77 5.70 25.31
C VAL A 105 14.66 4.49 25.51
N GLU A 106 14.03 3.33 25.58
CA GLU A 106 14.65 2.00 25.54
C GLU A 106 14.31 1.34 24.21
N HIS A 107 15.30 0.77 23.53
CA HIS A 107 15.10 0.06 22.26
C HIS A 107 15.75 -1.33 22.36
N ASP A 108 14.93 -2.36 22.28
CA ASP A 108 15.33 -3.77 22.32
C ASP A 108 15.51 -4.28 20.88
N THR A 109 16.75 -4.54 20.48
CA THR A 109 17.05 -4.93 19.09
C THR A 109 16.89 -6.42 18.88
N ASP A 110 16.32 -6.79 17.74
CA ASP A 110 16.28 -8.18 17.33
C ASP A 110 17.70 -8.72 17.08
N PRO A 111 17.99 -9.99 17.44
CA PRO A 111 19.35 -10.52 17.36
C PRO A 111 19.92 -10.45 15.93
N PRO A 112 21.19 -10.03 15.76
CA PRO A 112 21.85 -9.93 14.47
C PRO A 112 22.00 -11.33 13.88
N GLY A 113 21.13 -11.66 12.92
CA GLY A 113 21.03 -13.00 12.32
C GLY A 113 19.64 -13.33 11.78
N ASN A 114 18.61 -12.62 12.23
CA ASN A 114 17.24 -12.73 11.69
C ASN A 114 16.93 -11.69 10.59
N THR A 115 17.95 -11.19 9.89
CA THR A 115 17.77 -10.64 8.53
C THR A 115 17.79 -11.78 7.50
N ALA A 116 17.00 -12.83 7.75
CA ALA A 116 16.53 -13.64 6.65
C ALA A 116 15.64 -12.71 5.81
N ALA A 117 16.09 -12.38 4.60
CA ALA A 117 15.14 -12.07 3.54
C ALA A 117 14.01 -13.11 3.64
N PRO A 118 12.74 -12.70 3.77
CA PRO A 118 11.67 -13.64 4.01
C PRO A 118 11.72 -14.68 2.90
N ALA A 119 11.88 -15.95 3.27
CA ALA A 119 11.79 -17.05 2.33
C ALA A 119 10.45 -16.92 1.59
N PRO A 120 10.44 -17.02 0.25
CA PRO A 120 9.21 -16.83 -0.52
C PRO A 120 8.39 -18.10 -0.40
N ASN A 121 7.68 -18.31 0.71
CA ASN A 121 6.67 -19.36 0.81
C ASN A 121 5.51 -18.94 1.73
N GLU A 122 4.36 -18.82 1.09
CA GLU A 122 3.00 -18.99 1.58
C GLU A 122 2.54 -18.20 2.82
N GLY A 123 1.81 -17.12 2.56
CA GLY A 123 0.71 -16.67 3.43
C GLY A 123 1.11 -15.80 4.62
N GLY A 124 1.39 -14.53 4.36
CA GLY A 124 1.42 -13.48 5.38
C GLY A 124 2.83 -12.94 5.62
N VAL A 125 3.22 -11.93 4.83
CA VAL A 125 4.39 -11.11 5.16
C VAL A 125 4.10 -10.41 6.48
N ALA A 126 4.88 -10.74 7.51
CA ALA A 126 4.79 -10.15 8.82
C ALA A 126 4.84 -8.62 8.72
N ALA A 127 3.86 -7.97 9.33
CA ALA A 127 3.68 -6.53 9.42
C ALA A 127 4.74 -5.83 10.28
N ALA A 128 6.03 -5.97 9.93
CA ALA A 128 7.17 -5.49 10.72
C ALA A 128 7.82 -4.20 10.19
N SER A 129 7.38 -3.63 9.06
CA SER A 129 8.01 -2.41 8.49
C SER A 129 7.08 -1.21 8.30
N CYS A 130 5.81 -1.29 8.70
CA CYS A 130 4.86 -0.20 8.48
C CYS A 130 4.62 0.63 9.75
N GLN A 131 4.95 1.92 9.69
CA GLN A 131 4.66 2.90 10.74
C GLN A 131 3.15 3.09 10.84
N ARG A 132 2.52 2.42 11.81
CA ARG A 132 1.07 2.51 12.02
C ARG A 132 0.73 3.70 12.90
N ALA A 133 -0.45 4.27 12.66
CA ALA A 133 -1.04 5.28 13.52
C ALA A 133 -1.15 4.77 14.98
N ALA A 134 -0.88 5.66 15.94
CA ALA A 134 -1.05 5.38 17.36
C ALA A 134 -2.52 5.33 17.78
N LEU A 135 -3.16 4.20 17.48
CA LEU A 135 -4.55 3.92 17.86
C LEU A 135 -4.61 3.10 19.17
N PRO A 136 -5.72 3.07 19.91
CA PRO A 136 -5.96 2.03 20.91
C PRO A 136 -6.05 0.64 20.25
N PRO A 137 -5.75 -0.46 20.97
CA PRO A 137 -5.96 -1.81 20.47
C PRO A 137 -7.41 -2.03 20.02
N GLY A 138 -7.61 -2.72 18.89
CA GLY A 138 -8.94 -3.02 18.35
C GLY A 138 -9.64 -1.90 17.57
N ARG A 139 -9.03 -0.70 17.49
CA ARG A 139 -9.52 0.38 16.62
C ARG A 139 -8.76 0.38 15.28
N PHE A 140 -9.48 0.59 14.19
CA PHE A 140 -8.94 0.74 12.84
C PHE A 140 -9.40 2.07 12.23
N LEU A 141 -8.66 2.56 11.23
CA LEU A 141 -9.00 3.78 10.50
C LEU A 141 -9.42 3.40 9.09
N ALA A 142 -10.59 3.88 8.68
CA ALA A 142 -11.09 3.56 7.36
C ALA A 142 -10.33 4.34 6.28
N ARG A 143 -9.94 3.64 5.21
CA ARG A 143 -9.25 4.22 4.06
C ARG A 143 -10.24 4.44 2.94
N ARG A 144 -10.44 5.70 2.57
CA ARG A 144 -11.34 6.07 1.48
C ARG A 144 -10.59 6.06 0.15
N LEU A 145 -10.97 5.16 -0.74
CA LEU A 145 -10.40 4.98 -2.07
C LEU A 145 -11.47 5.26 -3.12
N LEU A 146 -11.10 5.87 -4.23
CA LEU A 146 -11.91 5.87 -5.45
C LEU A 146 -11.20 5.07 -6.54
N ALA A 147 -11.91 4.18 -7.23
CA ALA A 147 -11.39 3.48 -8.41
C ALA A 147 -11.94 4.10 -9.69
N SER A 148 -11.03 4.48 -10.59
CA SER A 148 -11.35 5.06 -11.91
C SER A 148 -11.46 3.99 -13.00
N TYR A 149 -11.87 4.39 -14.20
CA TYR A 149 -11.96 3.54 -15.39
C TYR A 149 -10.60 2.94 -15.82
N PHE A 150 -10.57 1.66 -16.19
CA PHE A 150 -9.36 0.96 -16.65
C PHE A 150 -9.39 0.77 -18.18
N PRO A 151 -8.89 1.72 -18.99
CA PRO A 151 -8.93 1.60 -20.44
C PRO A 151 -8.20 0.35 -20.95
N LEU A 152 -8.77 -0.24 -22.01
CA LEU A 152 -8.15 -1.30 -22.80
C LEU A 152 -7.20 -0.68 -23.82
N GLN A 153 -5.92 -1.07 -23.79
CA GLN A 153 -4.94 -0.62 -24.78
C GLN A 153 -5.30 -1.12 -26.19
N GLN A 154 -5.89 -2.33 -26.28
CA GLN A 154 -6.27 -2.96 -27.54
C GLN A 154 -7.70 -3.52 -27.43
N PRO A 155 -8.75 -2.70 -27.66
CA PRO A 155 -10.15 -3.10 -27.46
C PRO A 155 -10.57 -4.35 -28.25
N MET A 156 -9.97 -4.58 -29.43
CA MET A 156 -10.23 -5.78 -30.25
C MET A 156 -9.88 -7.10 -29.56
N GLN A 157 -8.96 -7.10 -28.59
CA GLN A 157 -8.58 -8.29 -27.84
C GLN A 157 -9.63 -8.69 -26.79
N ALA A 158 -10.53 -7.77 -26.45
CA ALA A 158 -11.55 -7.93 -25.42
C ALA A 158 -12.97 -7.93 -26.00
N GLY A 159 -13.13 -8.19 -27.31
CA GLY A 159 -14.44 -8.18 -27.96
C GLY A 159 -15.43 -9.17 -27.35
N ASP A 160 -14.92 -10.28 -26.82
CA ASP A 160 -15.67 -11.31 -26.09
C ASP A 160 -15.78 -11.04 -24.58
N LEU A 161 -15.15 -9.96 -24.08
CA LEU A 161 -15.10 -9.61 -22.65
C LEU A 161 -16.00 -8.44 -22.25
N GLY A 162 -16.84 -7.94 -23.16
CA GLY A 162 -17.84 -6.90 -22.88
C GLY A 162 -17.25 -5.68 -22.18
N SER A 163 -17.82 -5.28 -21.05
CA SER A 163 -17.41 -4.08 -20.28
C SER A 163 -16.25 -4.33 -19.31
N MET A 164 -15.25 -5.12 -19.70
CA MET A 164 -14.09 -5.45 -18.84
C MET A 164 -13.44 -4.20 -18.21
N ALA A 165 -13.37 -3.10 -18.95
CA ALA A 165 -12.73 -1.86 -18.55
C ALA A 165 -13.41 -1.12 -17.38
N SER A 166 -14.73 -1.27 -17.22
CA SER A 166 -15.48 -0.75 -16.06
C SER A 166 -15.73 -1.84 -15.01
N TRP A 167 -15.89 -3.09 -15.43
CA TRP A 167 -16.09 -4.21 -14.52
C TRP A 167 -14.87 -4.47 -13.63
N PHE A 168 -13.66 -4.42 -14.19
CA PHE A 168 -12.43 -4.71 -13.44
C PHE A 168 -12.25 -3.78 -12.21
N PRO A 169 -12.32 -2.43 -12.33
CA PRO A 169 -12.26 -1.56 -11.16
C PRO A 169 -13.47 -1.72 -10.22
N ALA A 170 -14.68 -1.95 -10.74
CA ALA A 170 -15.87 -2.17 -9.92
C ALA A 170 -15.74 -3.44 -9.04
N GLU A 171 -15.16 -4.50 -9.58
CA GLU A 171 -14.92 -5.74 -8.87
C GLU A 171 -13.80 -5.60 -7.82
N LEU A 172 -12.76 -4.78 -8.09
CA LEU A 172 -11.79 -4.39 -7.07
C LEU A 172 -12.45 -3.62 -5.92
N VAL A 173 -13.34 -2.67 -6.23
CA VAL A 173 -14.10 -1.92 -5.22
C VAL A 173 -14.95 -2.87 -4.36
N ARG A 174 -15.64 -3.82 -5.00
CA ARG A 174 -16.44 -4.83 -4.28
C ARG A 174 -15.59 -5.65 -3.30
N ARG A 175 -14.40 -6.10 -3.71
CA ARG A 175 -13.47 -6.87 -2.86
C ARG A 175 -12.87 -6.02 -1.74
N LEU A 176 -12.47 -4.79 -2.05
CA LEU A 176 -11.93 -3.86 -1.06
C LEU A 176 -12.97 -3.53 0.02
N ASN A 177 -14.24 -3.36 -0.35
CA ASN A 177 -15.33 -3.13 0.60
C ASN A 177 -15.68 -4.36 1.47
N GLN A 178 -15.09 -5.53 1.23
CA GLN A 178 -15.15 -6.66 2.16
C GLN A 178 -14.16 -6.49 3.33
N GLN A 179 -13.15 -5.63 3.16
CA GLN A 179 -12.25 -5.26 4.24
C GLN A 179 -12.94 -4.25 5.15
N ARG A 180 -12.83 -4.44 6.47
CA ARG A 180 -13.57 -3.63 7.46
C ARG A 180 -13.10 -2.19 7.54
N ASP A 181 -11.88 -1.91 7.09
CA ASP A 181 -11.14 -0.67 7.21
C ASP A 181 -10.86 0.00 5.85
N VAL A 182 -11.63 -0.35 4.83
CA VAL A 182 -11.60 0.30 3.51
C VAL A 182 -13.01 0.71 3.11
N GLN A 183 -13.13 1.91 2.57
CA GLN A 183 -14.35 2.43 1.95
C GLN A 183 -13.99 2.81 0.51
N ALA A 184 -14.22 1.88 -0.41
CA ALA A 184 -13.93 2.06 -1.82
C ALA A 184 -15.20 2.55 -2.57
N LEU A 185 -15.02 3.58 -3.39
CA LEU A 185 -16.04 4.14 -4.28
C LEU A 185 -15.72 3.74 -5.71
N ASP A 186 -16.74 3.31 -6.45
CA ASP A 186 -16.62 3.03 -7.88
C ASP A 186 -16.94 4.28 -8.70
N ALA A 187 -15.95 4.71 -9.50
CA ALA A 187 -16.08 5.76 -10.50
C ALA A 187 -15.57 5.24 -11.85
N GLY A 188 -15.99 4.03 -12.23
CA GLY A 188 -15.63 3.38 -13.50
C GLY A 188 -16.10 4.12 -14.76
N ASN A 189 -16.75 5.28 -14.65
CA ASN A 189 -17.07 6.19 -15.74
C ASN A 189 -16.13 7.40 -15.85
N MET A 190 -15.24 7.59 -14.86
CA MET A 190 -14.30 8.71 -14.80
C MET A 190 -12.90 8.24 -15.23
N SER A 191 -12.25 8.98 -16.12
CA SER A 191 -10.85 8.75 -16.50
C SER A 191 -9.94 9.79 -15.85
N LEU A 192 -8.77 9.36 -15.38
CA LEU A 192 -7.74 10.27 -14.87
C LEU A 192 -6.95 10.97 -15.97
N PHE A 193 -6.96 10.42 -17.19
CA PHE A 193 -6.14 10.91 -18.29
C PHE A 193 -7.04 11.54 -19.35
N PRO A 194 -6.85 12.85 -19.65
CA PRO A 194 -7.52 13.50 -20.77
C PRO A 194 -7.31 12.67 -22.06
N ASP A 195 -8.35 12.56 -22.88
CA ASP A 195 -8.38 11.76 -24.12
C ASP A 195 -8.29 10.23 -23.94
N GLY A 196 -8.32 9.72 -22.70
CA GLY A 196 -8.26 8.28 -22.41
C GLY A 196 -6.93 7.62 -22.77
N LYS A 197 -5.92 8.41 -23.15
CA LYS A 197 -4.58 7.93 -23.48
C LYS A 197 -3.66 8.11 -22.27
N VAL A 198 -3.30 6.99 -21.66
CA VAL A 198 -2.36 6.98 -20.53
C VAL A 198 -0.94 7.21 -21.06
N GLN A 199 -0.39 8.40 -20.84
CA GLN A 199 0.99 8.74 -21.22
C GLN A 199 1.95 8.47 -20.05
N GLU A 200 1.79 9.19 -18.92
CA GLU A 200 2.60 9.01 -17.72
C GLU A 200 1.78 9.19 -16.43
N PRO A 201 1.95 8.32 -15.41
CA PRO A 201 1.20 8.39 -14.16
C PRO A 201 1.33 9.75 -13.45
N MET A 202 2.52 10.35 -13.47
CA MET A 202 2.80 11.61 -12.77
C MET A 202 1.99 12.81 -13.30
N GLN A 203 1.55 12.76 -14.56
CA GLN A 203 0.76 13.84 -15.17
C GLN A 203 -0.68 13.90 -14.63
N ALA A 204 -1.16 12.84 -13.97
CA ALA A 204 -2.48 12.81 -13.36
C ALA A 204 -2.55 13.51 -11.99
N ALA A 205 -1.43 14.07 -11.48
CA ALA A 205 -1.34 14.59 -10.11
C ALA A 205 -2.40 15.66 -9.78
N ASP A 206 -2.64 16.62 -10.67
CA ASP A 206 -3.63 17.68 -10.44
C ASP A 206 -5.06 17.14 -10.50
N THR A 207 -5.36 16.29 -11.49
CA THR A 207 -6.66 15.59 -11.59
C THR A 207 -6.95 14.74 -10.35
N VAL A 208 -5.94 14.04 -9.83
CA VAL A 208 -6.03 13.22 -8.62
C VAL A 208 -6.35 14.08 -7.40
N ARG A 209 -5.69 15.23 -7.25
CA ARG A 209 -5.96 16.18 -6.15
C ARG A 209 -7.38 16.73 -6.23
N ASP A 210 -7.83 17.08 -7.44
CA ASP A 210 -9.18 17.56 -7.68
C ASP A 210 -10.25 16.51 -7.31
N ILE A 211 -10.02 15.25 -7.69
CA ILE A 211 -10.89 14.12 -7.31
C ILE A 211 -10.89 13.93 -5.79
N GLY A 212 -9.71 13.95 -5.16
CA GLY A 212 -9.58 13.87 -3.70
C GLY A 212 -10.41 14.94 -2.99
N ASN A 213 -10.35 16.17 -3.50
CA ASN A 213 -11.07 17.31 -2.93
C ASN A 213 -12.59 17.23 -3.16
N ARG A 214 -13.04 16.79 -4.34
CA ARG A 214 -14.48 16.71 -4.69
C ARG A 214 -15.17 15.51 -4.04
N GLU A 215 -14.55 14.34 -4.13
CA GLU A 215 -15.11 13.08 -3.66
C GLU A 215 -14.76 12.77 -2.20
N GLY A 216 -13.86 13.55 -1.60
CA GLY A 216 -13.41 13.39 -0.22
C GLY A 216 -12.64 12.09 0.04
N VAL A 217 -11.94 11.58 -0.97
CA VAL A 217 -11.15 10.35 -0.87
C VAL A 217 -9.69 10.64 -0.54
N GLN A 218 -9.04 9.69 0.16
CA GLN A 218 -7.60 9.77 0.49
C GLN A 218 -6.75 9.18 -0.64
N PHE A 219 -7.32 8.25 -1.39
CA PHE A 219 -6.61 7.52 -2.43
C PHE A 219 -7.41 7.48 -3.72
N VAL A 220 -6.70 7.46 -4.84
CA VAL A 220 -7.28 7.23 -6.16
C VAL A 220 -6.56 6.04 -6.80
N LEU A 221 -7.32 5.04 -7.24
CA LEU A 221 -6.85 3.91 -8.02
C LEU A 221 -7.14 4.15 -9.50
N ALA A 222 -6.13 3.95 -10.32
CA ALA A 222 -6.27 3.92 -11.77
C ALA A 222 -5.47 2.78 -12.37
N GLY A 223 -5.72 2.48 -13.64
CA GLY A 223 -4.99 1.43 -14.31
C GLY A 223 -5.34 1.36 -15.78
N ARG A 224 -4.79 0.37 -16.45
CA ARG A 224 -5.09 0.01 -17.83
C ARG A 224 -4.89 -1.48 -18.03
N ILE A 225 -5.68 -2.03 -18.95
CA ILE A 225 -5.53 -3.42 -19.38
C ILE A 225 -4.68 -3.37 -20.66
N LEU A 226 -3.43 -3.79 -20.53
CA LEU A 226 -2.44 -3.75 -21.60
C LEU A 226 -2.66 -4.87 -22.62
N ASP A 227 -3.06 -6.05 -22.16
CA ASP A 227 -3.25 -7.23 -23.01
C ASP A 227 -4.29 -8.17 -22.41
N THR A 228 -5.22 -8.62 -23.24
CA THR A 228 -6.16 -9.70 -22.91
C THR A 228 -6.37 -10.66 -24.09
N SER A 229 -5.32 -10.86 -24.89
CA SER A 229 -5.35 -11.65 -26.12
C SER A 229 -5.37 -13.15 -25.87
N VAL A 230 -6.08 -13.87 -26.76
CA VAL A 230 -5.97 -15.32 -26.89
C VAL A 230 -4.64 -15.65 -27.57
N THR A 231 -3.70 -16.23 -26.83
CA THR A 231 -2.34 -16.54 -27.30
C THR A 231 -2.28 -17.86 -28.06
N ARG A 232 -3.18 -18.80 -27.76
CA ARG A 232 -3.25 -20.10 -28.45
C ARG A 232 -4.68 -20.59 -28.65
N ARG A 233 -4.92 -21.18 -29.82
CA ARG A 233 -6.14 -21.89 -30.19
C ARG A 233 -5.80 -23.31 -30.59
N GLU A 234 -6.69 -24.25 -30.26
CA GLU A 234 -6.53 -25.66 -30.63
C GLU A 234 -7.76 -26.15 -31.41
N PRO A 235 -7.57 -27.03 -32.41
CA PRO A 235 -8.67 -27.70 -33.09
C PRO A 235 -9.34 -28.70 -32.15
N ARG A 236 -10.65 -28.58 -31.95
CA ARG A 236 -11.46 -29.63 -31.32
C ARG A 236 -12.48 -30.19 -32.30
N PRO A 237 -12.54 -31.53 -32.47
CA PRO A 237 -13.58 -32.16 -33.26
C PRO A 237 -14.90 -32.06 -32.51
N ILE A 238 -15.96 -31.67 -33.22
CA ILE A 238 -17.34 -31.64 -32.74
C ILE A 238 -18.20 -32.55 -33.63
N LEU A 239 -19.08 -33.30 -32.99
CA LEU A 239 -19.95 -34.31 -33.59
C LEU A 239 -21.40 -33.91 -33.32
N PHE A 240 -22.19 -33.73 -34.37
CA PHE A 240 -23.64 -33.48 -34.30
C PHE A 240 -24.02 -32.26 -33.45
N ASP A 241 -23.31 -31.14 -33.61
CA ASP A 241 -23.67 -29.91 -32.91
C ASP A 241 -24.90 -29.26 -33.58
N HIS A 242 -26.06 -29.40 -32.95
CA HIS A 242 -27.26 -28.64 -33.29
C HIS A 242 -27.00 -27.20 -32.84
N THR A 243 -26.50 -26.40 -33.78
CA THR A 243 -26.17 -24.97 -33.68
C THR A 243 -27.05 -24.21 -32.70
N ASN A 244 -26.59 -24.06 -31.46
CA ASN A 244 -26.91 -22.86 -30.69
C ASN A 244 -25.97 -21.77 -31.23
N GLU A 245 -26.51 -20.86 -32.04
CA GLU A 245 -25.84 -19.79 -32.79
C GLU A 245 -25.00 -18.80 -31.96
N ALA A 246 -24.82 -19.03 -30.66
CA ALA A 246 -24.19 -18.08 -29.73
C ALA A 246 -22.66 -18.22 -29.62
N GLU A 247 -22.05 -19.32 -30.07
CA GLU A 247 -20.60 -19.51 -29.90
C GLU A 247 -19.80 -19.22 -31.18
N GLN A 248 -19.16 -18.05 -31.21
CA GLN A 248 -18.25 -17.63 -32.28
C GLN A 248 -17.05 -18.59 -32.43
N GLY A 249 -16.85 -19.17 -33.61
CA GLY A 249 -15.73 -20.07 -33.90
C GLY A 249 -15.44 -20.17 -35.40
N MET A 250 -14.20 -20.50 -35.76
CA MET A 250 -13.84 -20.85 -37.14
C MET A 250 -14.12 -22.34 -37.34
N TYR A 251 -15.06 -22.65 -38.23
CA TYR A 251 -15.46 -24.02 -38.56
C TYR A 251 -14.78 -24.46 -39.85
N TYR A 252 -14.07 -25.59 -39.83
CA TYR A 252 -13.66 -26.26 -41.06
C TYR A 252 -14.73 -27.27 -41.47
N THR A 253 -15.48 -26.96 -42.53
CA THR A 253 -16.49 -27.83 -43.13
C THR A 253 -15.90 -28.53 -44.35
N GLY A 254 -15.41 -29.76 -44.17
CA GLY A 254 -14.94 -30.60 -45.29
C GLY A 254 -16.10 -31.07 -46.18
N PRO A 255 -15.81 -31.61 -47.38
CA PRO A 255 -16.83 -32.06 -48.36
C PRO A 255 -17.77 -33.17 -47.85
N MET A 256 -17.47 -33.81 -46.72
CA MET A 256 -18.30 -34.83 -46.06
C MET A 256 -18.99 -34.35 -44.77
N SER A 257 -18.79 -33.09 -44.37
CA SER A 257 -19.28 -32.55 -43.09
C SER A 257 -20.80 -32.59 -42.95
N GLY A 258 -21.54 -32.33 -44.04
CA GLY A 258 -23.01 -32.40 -44.07
C GLY A 258 -23.60 -33.83 -44.04
N LEU A 259 -22.80 -34.86 -44.29
CA LEU A 259 -23.24 -36.27 -44.31
C LEU A 259 -22.96 -36.99 -42.99
N LEU A 260 -21.86 -36.64 -42.29
CA LEU A 260 -21.39 -37.34 -41.08
C LEU A 260 -21.47 -36.51 -39.80
N GLY A 261 -21.91 -35.24 -39.88
CA GLY A 261 -22.04 -34.36 -38.72
C GLY A 261 -20.72 -33.99 -38.04
N PHE A 262 -19.58 -34.24 -38.70
CA PHE A 262 -18.24 -33.93 -38.20
C PHE A 262 -17.82 -32.53 -38.63
N SER A 263 -17.43 -31.70 -37.67
CA SER A 263 -16.73 -30.43 -37.94
C SER A 263 -15.60 -30.19 -36.94
N ILE A 264 -14.64 -29.33 -37.30
CA ILE A 264 -13.52 -28.95 -36.43
C ILE A 264 -13.70 -27.49 -36.05
N LYS A 265 -13.78 -27.21 -34.75
CA LYS A 265 -13.88 -25.86 -34.18
C LYS A 265 -12.55 -25.45 -33.57
N GLN A 266 -12.06 -24.27 -33.93
CA GLN A 266 -10.89 -23.67 -33.28
C GLN A 266 -11.31 -23.01 -31.97
N VAL A 267 -10.98 -23.65 -30.84
CA VAL A 267 -11.33 -23.13 -29.51
C VAL A 267 -10.12 -22.44 -28.87
N PRO A 268 -10.32 -21.31 -28.17
CA PRO A 268 -9.24 -20.68 -27.42
C PRO A 268 -8.87 -21.55 -26.23
N VAL A 269 -7.58 -21.84 -26.08
CA VAL A 269 -7.06 -22.67 -24.98
C VAL A 269 -6.06 -21.94 -24.10
N GLU A 270 -5.52 -20.81 -24.57
CA GLU A 270 -4.68 -19.95 -23.76
C GLU A 270 -5.00 -18.49 -23.96
N ARG A 271 -4.99 -17.74 -22.85
CA ARG A 271 -5.26 -16.32 -22.84
C ARG A 271 -4.32 -15.62 -21.88
N ARG A 272 -3.69 -14.56 -22.36
CA ARG A 272 -2.81 -13.71 -21.54
C ARG A 272 -3.64 -12.62 -20.87
N LEU A 273 -3.22 -12.20 -19.69
CA LEU A 273 -3.72 -11.02 -19.00
C LEU A 273 -2.52 -10.16 -18.58
N VAL A 274 -2.50 -8.91 -19.04
CA VAL A 274 -1.55 -7.90 -18.57
C VAL A 274 -2.32 -6.68 -18.10
N VAL A 275 -2.18 -6.35 -16.81
CA VAL A 275 -2.82 -5.19 -16.18
C VAL A 275 -1.74 -4.34 -15.53
N GLU A 276 -1.77 -3.04 -15.80
CA GLU A 276 -0.95 -2.05 -15.07
C GLU A 276 -1.88 -1.20 -14.21
N TYR A 277 -1.52 -0.95 -12.96
CA TYR A 277 -2.31 -0.13 -12.05
C TYR A 277 -1.43 0.75 -11.17
N TRP A 278 -2.02 1.86 -10.73
CA TRP A 278 -1.40 2.89 -9.93
C TRP A 278 -2.31 3.28 -8.77
N LEU A 279 -1.71 3.37 -7.58
CA LEU A 279 -2.35 3.96 -6.41
C LEU A 279 -1.75 5.34 -6.20
N TYR A 280 -2.61 6.35 -6.16
CA TYR A 280 -2.21 7.73 -5.89
C TYR A 280 -2.64 8.16 -4.50
N ASP A 281 -1.83 9.03 -3.90
CA ASP A 281 -2.25 9.86 -2.77
C ASP A 281 -3.09 11.03 -3.30
N ALA A 282 -4.37 11.08 -2.93
CA ALA A 282 -5.27 12.13 -3.37
C ALA A 282 -4.94 13.50 -2.75
N LEU A 283 -4.08 13.53 -1.74
CA LEU A 283 -3.67 14.73 -1.04
C LEU A 283 -2.50 15.43 -1.74
N SER A 284 -1.45 14.67 -2.05
CA SER A 284 -0.25 15.19 -2.74
C SER A 284 -0.29 15.04 -4.26
N GLY A 285 -1.14 14.18 -4.82
CA GLY A 285 -1.11 13.79 -6.24
C GLY A 285 0.01 12.82 -6.59
N GLY A 286 0.82 12.40 -5.61
CA GLY A 286 1.95 11.50 -5.80
C GLY A 286 1.52 10.04 -6.07
N VAL A 287 2.34 9.31 -6.82
CA VAL A 287 2.17 7.86 -7.05
C VAL A 287 2.77 7.10 -5.87
N LEU A 288 1.94 6.36 -5.14
CA LEU A 288 2.33 5.53 -3.99
C LEU A 288 2.74 4.11 -4.41
N LEU A 289 2.07 3.59 -5.44
CA LEU A 289 2.31 2.24 -5.97
C LEU A 289 2.15 2.27 -7.48
N ARG A 290 3.06 1.60 -8.18
CA ARG A 290 2.97 1.30 -9.60
C ARG A 290 3.32 -0.17 -9.81
N GLU A 291 2.40 -0.93 -10.36
CA GLU A 291 2.58 -2.36 -10.55
C GLU A 291 2.07 -2.79 -11.92
N GLN A 292 2.73 -3.79 -12.50
CA GLN A 292 2.27 -4.47 -13.70
C GLN A 292 2.18 -5.96 -13.43
N VAL A 293 0.98 -6.51 -13.60
CA VAL A 293 0.70 -7.93 -13.40
C VAL A 293 0.55 -8.60 -14.75
N THR A 294 1.42 -9.58 -15.02
CA THR A 294 1.34 -10.47 -16.19
C THR A 294 0.99 -11.87 -15.72
N ARG A 295 -0.05 -12.45 -16.31
CA ARG A 295 -0.52 -13.82 -16.05
C ARG A 295 -0.99 -14.47 -17.36
N GLU A 296 -1.02 -15.80 -17.39
CA GLU A 296 -1.51 -16.58 -18.52
C GLU A 296 -2.42 -17.70 -18.00
N ALA A 297 -3.62 -17.80 -18.57
CA ALA A 297 -4.56 -18.88 -18.33
C ALA A 297 -4.40 -19.94 -19.40
N ARG A 298 -4.55 -21.21 -19.03
CA ARG A 298 -4.57 -22.36 -19.94
C ARG A 298 -5.79 -23.23 -19.65
N GLY A 299 -6.40 -23.81 -20.68
CA GLY A 299 -7.60 -24.65 -20.56
C GLY A 299 -8.85 -23.95 -21.08
N ASN A 300 -9.91 -23.88 -20.27
CA ASN A 300 -11.14 -23.20 -20.62
C ASN A 300 -10.99 -21.69 -20.44
N VAL A 301 -10.59 -20.99 -21.50
CA VAL A 301 -10.37 -19.53 -21.49
C VAL A 301 -11.42 -18.75 -22.27
N ALA A 302 -12.39 -19.43 -22.86
CA ALA A 302 -13.56 -18.81 -23.45
C ALA A 302 -14.45 -18.27 -22.32
N VAL A 303 -14.93 -17.04 -22.46
CA VAL A 303 -15.90 -16.48 -21.52
C VAL A 303 -17.10 -15.99 -22.30
N ASP A 304 -18.30 -16.26 -21.77
CA ASP A 304 -19.52 -15.73 -22.33
C ASP A 304 -19.69 -14.26 -21.89
N SER A 305 -19.63 -13.38 -22.88
CA SER A 305 -19.69 -11.92 -22.72
C SER A 305 -20.91 -11.42 -21.95
N MET A 306 -22.04 -12.13 -22.02
CA MET A 306 -23.29 -11.75 -21.33
C MET A 306 -23.24 -12.03 -19.82
N HIS A 307 -22.30 -12.86 -19.36
CA HIS A 307 -22.27 -13.41 -18.00
C HIS A 307 -20.99 -13.10 -17.21
N LEU A 308 -20.09 -12.28 -17.78
CA LEU A 308 -18.90 -11.77 -17.07
C LEU A 308 -19.25 -10.97 -15.81
N PHE A 309 -20.48 -10.47 -15.69
CA PHE A 309 -20.93 -9.70 -14.52
C PHE A 309 -21.48 -10.56 -13.38
N ASP A 310 -21.62 -11.88 -13.58
CA ASP A 310 -21.95 -12.82 -12.52
C ASP A 310 -20.67 -13.51 -12.01
N THR A 311 -20.34 -13.27 -10.74
CA THR A 311 -19.16 -13.84 -10.06
C THR A 311 -19.19 -15.37 -10.05
N GLY A 312 -20.38 -15.99 -10.13
CA GLY A 312 -20.55 -17.44 -10.19
C GLY A 312 -20.14 -18.06 -11.53
N THR A 313 -20.26 -17.33 -12.64
CA THR A 313 -19.86 -17.79 -13.98
C THR A 313 -18.37 -17.63 -14.24
N LEU A 314 -17.75 -16.58 -13.69
CA LEU A 314 -16.29 -16.38 -13.75
C LEU A 314 -15.51 -17.55 -13.14
N ALA A 315 -15.95 -18.07 -12.00
CA ALA A 315 -15.24 -19.18 -11.33
C ALA A 315 -15.19 -20.48 -12.16
N LYS A 316 -16.06 -20.62 -13.17
CA LYS A 316 -16.18 -21.84 -13.98
C LYS A 316 -15.08 -21.96 -15.05
N SER A 317 -14.59 -20.86 -15.59
CA SER A 317 -13.51 -20.86 -16.59
C SER A 317 -12.13 -20.73 -15.94
N ASP A 318 -11.09 -21.27 -16.57
CA ASP A 318 -9.70 -21.09 -16.14
C ASP A 318 -9.29 -19.61 -16.18
N TYR A 319 -9.77 -18.89 -17.20
CA TYR A 319 -9.52 -17.45 -17.30
C TYR A 319 -10.21 -16.65 -16.20
N GLY A 320 -11.46 -16.99 -15.86
CA GLY A 320 -12.16 -16.29 -14.78
C GLY A 320 -11.61 -16.61 -13.39
N ARG A 321 -11.09 -17.82 -13.14
CA ARG A 321 -10.29 -18.12 -11.94
C ARG A 321 -9.00 -17.30 -11.88
N LEU A 322 -8.30 -17.15 -13.01
CA LEU A 322 -7.12 -16.30 -13.08
C LEU A 322 -7.46 -14.83 -12.79
N LEU A 323 -8.58 -14.31 -13.33
CA LEU A 323 -9.06 -12.97 -13.02
C LEU A 323 -9.37 -12.82 -11.52
N ASP A 324 -10.08 -13.77 -10.92
CA ASP A 324 -10.41 -13.78 -9.49
C ASP A 324 -9.15 -13.74 -8.61
N GLN A 325 -8.15 -14.57 -8.93
CA GLN A 325 -6.86 -14.60 -8.23
C GLN A 325 -6.10 -13.28 -8.40
N THR A 326 -6.06 -12.72 -9.61
CA THR A 326 -5.42 -11.43 -9.88
C THR A 326 -6.10 -10.30 -9.12
N LEU A 327 -7.43 -10.22 -9.14
CA LEU A 327 -8.21 -9.20 -8.42
C LEU A 327 -8.01 -9.32 -6.90
N THR A 328 -7.98 -10.54 -6.37
CA THR A 328 -7.69 -10.79 -4.95
C THR A 328 -6.29 -10.34 -4.56
N ALA A 329 -5.28 -10.67 -5.38
CA ALA A 329 -3.90 -10.25 -5.14
C ALA A 329 -3.73 -8.72 -5.19
N ILE A 330 -4.36 -8.06 -6.17
CA ILE A 330 -4.35 -6.60 -6.29
C ILE A 330 -5.07 -5.97 -5.08
N ALA A 331 -6.26 -6.44 -4.71
CA ALA A 331 -7.00 -5.89 -3.58
C ALA A 331 -6.23 -6.04 -2.25
N GLY A 332 -5.58 -7.18 -2.02
CA GLY A 332 -4.72 -7.40 -0.86
C GLY A 332 -3.53 -6.43 -0.84
N LYS A 333 -2.81 -6.31 -1.97
CA LYS A 333 -1.68 -5.36 -2.11
C LYS A 333 -2.11 -3.92 -1.86
N LEU A 334 -3.24 -3.49 -2.43
CA LEU A 334 -3.78 -2.14 -2.22
C LEU A 334 -4.15 -1.90 -0.76
N HIS A 335 -4.82 -2.86 -0.11
CA HIS A 335 -5.14 -2.78 1.31
C HIS A 335 -3.86 -2.62 2.15
N ASP A 336 -2.87 -3.49 1.96
CA ASP A 336 -1.60 -3.43 2.70
C ASP A 336 -0.89 -2.09 2.52
N THR A 337 -0.79 -1.60 1.27
CA THR A 337 -0.16 -0.30 0.97
C THR A 337 -0.90 0.85 1.63
N MET A 338 -2.23 0.90 1.58
CA MET A 338 -3.01 1.97 2.23
C MET A 338 -2.91 1.92 3.76
N GLN A 339 -2.82 0.73 4.36
CA GLN A 339 -2.70 0.60 5.82
C GLN A 339 -1.33 1.02 6.36
N CYS A 340 -0.28 0.98 5.53
CA CYS A 340 1.06 1.43 5.91
C CYS A 340 1.21 2.95 5.96
N LEU A 341 0.24 3.71 5.45
CA LEU A 341 0.27 5.16 5.46
C LEU A 341 -0.45 5.72 6.69
N PRO A 342 0.06 6.78 7.33
CA PRO A 342 -0.65 7.42 8.42
C PRO A 342 -2.01 7.95 7.91
N PHE A 343 -3.05 7.78 8.71
CA PHE A 343 -4.34 8.38 8.41
C PHE A 343 -4.22 9.90 8.38
N SER A 344 -4.84 10.50 7.37
CA SER A 344 -4.91 11.95 7.21
C SER A 344 -6.34 12.40 6.98
N SER A 345 -6.66 13.59 7.47
CA SER A 345 -7.93 14.27 7.24
C SER A 345 -7.69 15.77 7.06
N ARG A 346 -8.62 16.49 6.43
CA ARG A 346 -8.53 17.93 6.19
C ARG A 346 -9.32 18.72 7.21
N VAL A 347 -8.82 19.91 7.52
CA VAL A 347 -9.59 20.96 8.19
C VAL A 347 -10.59 21.58 7.20
N VAL A 348 -11.88 21.44 7.47
CA VAL A 348 -12.97 21.95 6.62
C VAL A 348 -13.59 23.24 7.12
N ARG A 349 -13.44 23.54 8.42
CA ARG A 349 -13.93 24.77 9.04
C ARG A 349 -13.12 25.09 10.30
N VAL A 350 -12.93 26.38 10.56
CA VAL A 350 -12.21 26.90 11.74
C VAL A 350 -13.08 27.96 12.41
N GLU A 351 -13.34 27.79 13.71
CA GLU A 351 -14.12 28.70 14.56
C GLU A 351 -13.39 28.96 15.88
N GLY A 352 -12.50 29.96 15.90
CA GLY A 352 -11.60 30.17 17.04
C GLY A 352 -10.74 28.93 17.26
N ASP A 353 -10.86 28.32 18.45
CA ASP A 353 -10.14 27.09 18.81
C ASP A 353 -10.89 25.81 18.41
N ARG A 354 -12.08 25.91 17.80
CA ARG A 354 -12.83 24.74 17.30
C ARG A 354 -12.49 24.48 15.84
N ILE A 355 -11.95 23.30 15.59
CA ILE A 355 -11.51 22.84 14.28
C ILE A 355 -12.41 21.69 13.84
N TYR A 356 -13.00 21.80 12.65
CA TYR A 356 -13.85 20.76 12.08
C TYR A 356 -13.07 19.97 11.04
N LEU A 357 -13.14 18.65 11.12
CA LEU A 357 -12.38 17.71 10.30
C LEU A 357 -13.28 16.95 9.33
N SER A 358 -12.84 16.73 8.09
CA SER A 358 -13.52 15.89 7.10
C SER A 358 -13.39 14.39 7.38
N ALA A 359 -13.53 14.00 8.63
CA ALA A 359 -13.50 12.61 9.08
C ALA A 359 -14.32 12.47 10.35
N GLY A 360 -14.90 11.29 10.57
CA GLY A 360 -15.75 11.00 11.72
C GLY A 360 -15.62 9.57 12.22
N ALA A 361 -16.69 9.08 12.87
CA ALA A 361 -16.74 7.75 13.46
C ALA A 361 -16.63 6.64 12.40
N LEU A 362 -17.15 6.87 11.19
CA LEU A 362 -17.01 5.92 10.07
C LEU A 362 -15.56 5.83 9.57
N ASP A 363 -14.76 6.87 9.80
CA ASP A 363 -13.34 6.90 9.46
C ASP A 363 -12.46 6.36 10.61
N GLY A 364 -13.06 6.03 11.76
CA GLY A 364 -12.38 5.49 12.93
C GLY A 364 -11.89 6.54 13.94
N LEU A 365 -12.29 7.81 13.78
CA LEU A 365 -12.03 8.83 14.80
C LEU A 365 -12.88 8.60 16.05
N ALA A 366 -12.30 8.90 17.21
CA ALA A 366 -12.99 8.84 18.50
C ALA A 366 -12.74 10.10 19.32
N VAL A 367 -13.64 10.38 20.26
CA VAL A 367 -13.45 11.45 21.24
C VAL A 367 -12.16 11.18 22.03
N ARG A 368 -11.40 12.24 22.31
CA ARG A 368 -10.08 12.27 22.95
C ARG A 368 -8.92 11.82 22.07
N ASP A 369 -9.15 11.56 20.79
CA ASP A 369 -8.05 11.34 19.85
C ASP A 369 -7.19 12.60 19.75
N ARG A 370 -5.87 12.41 19.73
CA ARG A 370 -4.91 13.49 19.57
C ARG A 370 -4.28 13.41 18.19
N LEU A 371 -4.35 14.54 17.48
CA LEU A 371 -3.90 14.64 16.10
C LEU A 371 -2.87 15.75 15.98
N LEU A 372 -1.88 15.54 15.12
CA LEU A 372 -0.88 16.54 14.75
C LEU A 372 -1.43 17.36 13.58
N LEU A 373 -1.30 18.68 13.66
CA LEU A 373 -1.72 19.62 12.63
C LEU A 373 -0.53 19.94 11.71
N TYR A 374 -0.73 19.76 10.41
CA TYR A 374 0.26 20.00 9.36
C TYR A 374 -0.20 21.14 8.46
N LYS A 375 0.73 22.02 8.10
CA LYS A 375 0.46 23.10 7.15
C LYS A 375 1.19 22.84 5.83
N PRO A 376 0.48 22.58 4.72
CA PRO A 376 1.11 22.49 3.41
C PRO A 376 1.56 23.88 2.97
N ARG A 377 2.74 23.98 2.34
CA ARG A 377 3.24 25.22 1.73
C ARG A 377 3.17 25.13 0.20
N PRO A 378 1.99 25.31 -0.42
CA PRO A 378 1.80 25.09 -1.86
C PRO A 378 2.71 25.93 -2.75
N ASN A 379 3.09 27.15 -2.33
CA ASN A 379 4.05 27.98 -3.06
C ASN A 379 5.50 27.47 -2.99
N SER A 380 5.74 26.36 -2.30
CA SER A 380 7.04 25.68 -2.22
C SER A 380 6.98 24.27 -2.81
N GLU A 381 6.11 24.04 -3.79
CA GLU A 381 6.15 22.84 -4.63
C GLU A 381 7.58 22.55 -5.05
N VAL A 382 8.08 21.37 -4.66
CA VAL A 382 9.37 20.90 -5.11
C VAL A 382 9.15 20.25 -6.46
N LYS A 383 9.80 20.78 -7.49
CA LYS A 383 9.74 20.24 -8.84
C LYS A 383 11.09 19.66 -9.23
N ARG A 384 11.06 18.58 -9.99
CA ARG A 384 12.24 18.05 -10.67
C ARG A 384 12.58 18.94 -11.86
N LEU A 385 13.80 18.82 -12.37
CA LEU A 385 14.31 19.57 -13.53
C LEU A 385 13.46 19.40 -14.80
N ASP A 386 12.72 18.30 -14.93
CA ASP A 386 11.78 18.02 -16.03
C ASP A 386 10.40 18.69 -15.86
N GLY A 387 10.22 19.49 -14.80
CA GLY A 387 8.97 20.17 -14.48
C GLY A 387 7.97 19.32 -13.70
N SER A 388 8.24 18.04 -13.45
CA SER A 388 7.36 17.18 -12.66
C SER A 388 7.35 17.59 -11.18
N VAL A 389 6.15 17.67 -10.60
CA VAL A 389 5.98 18.04 -9.18
C VAL A 389 6.26 16.83 -8.30
N LEU A 390 7.28 16.93 -7.44
CA LEU A 390 7.65 15.89 -6.47
C LEU A 390 6.79 15.95 -5.21
N GLY A 391 6.21 17.12 -4.90
CA GLY A 391 5.28 17.29 -3.79
C GLY A 391 5.32 18.68 -3.18
N VAL A 392 4.57 18.83 -2.10
CA VAL A 392 4.52 20.06 -1.30
C VAL A 392 5.11 19.74 0.07
N PRO A 393 6.15 20.45 0.53
CA PRO A 393 6.71 20.22 1.85
C PRO A 393 5.69 20.64 2.93
N GLU A 394 5.60 19.79 3.95
CA GLU A 394 4.68 19.96 5.07
C GLU A 394 5.45 20.31 6.34
N GLN A 395 4.82 21.09 7.23
CA GLN A 395 5.38 21.38 8.55
C GLN A 395 4.34 21.10 9.63
N VAL A 396 4.76 20.46 10.72
CA VAL A 396 3.92 20.33 11.92
C VAL A 396 3.83 21.70 12.58
N VAL A 397 2.60 22.19 12.76
CA VAL A 397 2.33 23.54 13.29
C VAL A 397 1.48 23.52 14.55
N GLY A 398 0.98 22.37 15.00
CA GLY A 398 0.12 22.31 16.19
C GLY A 398 -0.31 20.90 16.57
N ASP A 399 -1.09 20.80 17.64
CA ASP A 399 -1.85 19.60 17.98
C ASP A 399 -3.31 19.90 18.38
N LEU A 400 -4.17 18.92 18.11
CA LEU A 400 -5.61 18.98 18.29
C LEU A 400 -6.08 17.81 19.16
N GLU A 401 -7.14 18.02 19.94
CA GLU A 401 -7.83 16.96 20.67
C GLU A 401 -9.29 16.88 20.21
N VAL A 402 -9.73 15.71 19.75
CA VAL A 402 -11.10 15.49 19.27
C VAL A 402 -12.08 15.54 20.45
N GLU A 403 -13.10 16.39 20.37
CA GLU A 403 -14.10 16.57 21.44
C GLU A 403 -15.45 15.93 21.11
N GLN A 404 -15.82 15.95 19.83
CA GLN A 404 -17.07 15.39 19.36
C GLN A 404 -16.84 14.66 18.04
N VAL A 405 -17.50 13.52 17.88
CA VAL A 405 -17.46 12.73 16.67
C VAL A 405 -18.89 12.44 16.20
N GLN A 406 -19.12 12.70 14.91
CA GLN A 406 -20.31 12.33 14.16
C GLN A 406 -19.91 11.31 13.07
N PRO A 407 -20.83 10.69 12.33
CA PRO A 407 -20.47 9.65 11.35
C PRO A 407 -19.40 10.06 10.33
N ARG A 408 -19.46 11.28 9.77
CA ARG A 408 -18.54 11.77 8.72
C ARG A 408 -17.83 13.09 9.08
N LEU A 409 -17.93 13.52 10.33
CA LEU A 409 -17.45 14.82 10.79
C LEU A 409 -16.97 14.68 12.23
N ALA A 410 -15.87 15.37 12.57
CA ALA A 410 -15.39 15.49 13.94
C ALA A 410 -15.10 16.95 14.24
N MET A 411 -15.35 17.33 15.49
CA MET A 411 -14.96 18.62 16.05
C MET A 411 -13.83 18.37 17.03
N ALA A 412 -12.71 19.05 16.82
CA ALA A 412 -11.55 19.02 17.68
C ALA A 412 -11.27 20.41 18.27
N ARG A 413 -10.66 20.45 19.44
CA ARG A 413 -10.17 21.66 20.08
C ARG A 413 -8.68 21.81 19.83
N LEU A 414 -8.27 22.99 19.38
CA LEU A 414 -6.86 23.37 19.25
C LEU A 414 -6.21 23.42 20.63
N ARG A 415 -5.12 22.66 20.83
CA ARG A 415 -4.39 22.61 22.10
C ARG A 415 -3.22 23.59 22.08
N SER A 416 -2.49 23.59 20.98
CA SER A 416 -1.36 24.49 20.73
C SER A 416 -1.19 24.65 19.23
N SER A 417 -0.74 25.83 18.84
CA SER A 417 -0.25 26.03 17.49
C SER A 417 0.80 27.13 17.44
N SER A 418 1.85 26.90 16.66
CA SER A 418 2.86 27.90 16.35
C SER A 418 2.43 28.86 15.23
N GLN A 419 1.34 28.54 14.50
CA GLN A 419 0.84 29.34 13.38
C GLN A 419 -0.69 29.39 13.33
N LYS A 420 -1.27 30.31 12.55
CA LYS A 420 -2.73 30.37 12.36
C LYS A 420 -3.23 29.18 11.53
N VAL A 421 -4.16 28.42 12.09
CA VAL A 421 -4.87 27.29 11.44
C VAL A 421 -5.86 27.81 10.39
N GLN A 422 -5.93 27.14 9.24
CA GLN A 422 -6.78 27.53 8.11
C GLN A 422 -7.52 26.33 7.51
N VAL A 423 -8.61 26.62 6.80
CA VAL A 423 -9.30 25.60 5.99
C VAL A 423 -8.33 25.09 4.93
N GLY A 424 -8.26 23.77 4.79
CA GLY A 424 -7.33 23.09 3.90
C GLY A 424 -6.07 22.54 4.59
N ASP A 425 -5.82 22.86 5.87
CA ASP A 425 -4.72 22.29 6.65
C ASP A 425 -4.90 20.77 6.93
N TRP A 426 -3.76 20.11 7.11
CA TRP A 426 -3.46 18.71 7.41
C TRP A 426 -3.77 18.25 8.84
N VAL A 427 -4.43 17.13 9.09
CA VAL A 427 -4.31 16.45 10.40
C VAL A 427 -3.93 14.99 10.25
N ARG A 428 -3.03 14.48 11.09
CA ARG A 428 -2.64 13.06 11.12
C ARG A 428 -2.50 12.54 12.54
N PHE A 429 -2.68 11.24 12.73
CA PHE A 429 -2.30 10.61 13.99
C PHE A 429 -0.77 10.66 14.16
N PRO A 430 -0.27 10.83 15.39
CA PRO A 430 1.14 10.57 15.66
C PRO A 430 1.45 9.11 15.34
N LEU A 431 2.68 8.88 14.87
CA LEU A 431 3.17 7.53 14.57
C LEU A 431 3.41 6.78 15.89
N ARG A 432 3.19 5.46 15.90
CA ARG A 432 3.70 4.64 17.00
C ARG A 432 5.22 4.53 16.87
N PRO A 433 5.97 4.60 17.99
CA PRO A 433 7.30 4.03 18.03
C PRO A 433 7.19 2.54 17.67
N ASN A 434 8.03 2.08 16.73
CA ASN A 434 8.12 0.65 16.39
C ASN A 434 8.70 -0.16 17.54
#